data_AF-A0A4Y7WKG4-F1
#
_entry.id   AF-A0A4Y7WKG4-F1
#
_cell.length_a   1.000
_cell.length_b   1.000
_cell.length_c   1.000
_cell.angle_alpha   90.00
_cell.angle_beta   90.00
_cell.angle_gamma   90.00
#
_symmetry.space_group_name_H-M   'P 1'
#
loop_
_entity.id
_entity.type
_entity.pdbx_description
1 polymer ?
#
loop_
_entity_poly.entity_id
_entity_poly.type
_entity_poly.pdbx_seq_one_letter_code
_entity_poly.pdbx_strand_id
1 'polypeptide(L)'
;MLAHAEKLERDAYLAEYQKIEKATAFFKTDGLDTSFNVEGNGDTWKKAKQVSDALYQDSDGHFEQSWGLYLGLIADQKDVDPFLVYELLKVESGTTFDEKAVGPETKYGHAYGMAQFMTNTAPWIADMAELEYEQEYLFNPYYAIHLSVQYLQFLYDQYEDWDKALTAYHRGMGGLQTYLAENGHAKSDYAVTIQQQARTHDSL
;
A
#
# COMPACT_ATOMS: atom_id res chain seq x y z
N MET A 1 12.18 -33.32 12.76
CA MET A 1 11.85 -32.06 13.46
C MET A 1 11.77 -30.90 12.48
N LEU A 2 12.81 -30.63 11.67
CA LEU A 2 12.79 -29.60 10.60
C LEU A 2 11.60 -29.69 9.62
N ALA A 3 11.41 -30.84 8.97
CA ALA A 3 10.29 -31.04 8.03
C ALA A 3 8.89 -30.92 8.64
N HIS A 4 8.77 -31.03 9.97
CA HIS A 4 7.48 -30.82 10.66
C HIS A 4 7.22 -29.33 10.92
N ALA A 5 8.27 -28.57 11.27
CA ALA A 5 8.19 -27.12 11.45
C ALA A 5 7.91 -26.40 10.12
N GLU A 6 8.61 -26.77 9.04
CA GLU A 6 8.38 -26.22 7.70
C GLU A 6 6.95 -26.49 7.19
N LYS A 7 6.40 -27.66 7.52
CA LYS A 7 5.01 -27.98 7.18
C LYS A 7 4.01 -27.12 7.96
N LEU A 8 4.21 -26.95 9.27
CA LEU A 8 3.34 -26.12 10.11
C LEU A 8 3.36 -24.65 9.67
N GLU A 9 4.53 -24.13 9.31
CA GLU A 9 4.69 -22.77 8.77
C GLU A 9 3.96 -22.59 7.43
N ARG A 10 4.10 -23.56 6.51
CA ARG A 10 3.36 -23.58 5.25
C ARG A 10 1.84 -23.61 5.48
N ASP A 11 1.37 -24.48 6.38
CA ASP A 11 -0.06 -24.60 6.69
C ASP A 11 -0.62 -23.28 7.28
N ALA A 12 0.18 -22.55 8.06
CA ALA A 12 -0.18 -21.22 8.57
C ALA A 12 -0.28 -20.17 7.46
N TYR A 13 0.68 -20.13 6.53
CA TYR A 13 0.63 -19.23 5.37
C TYR A 13 -0.59 -19.51 4.49
N LEU A 14 -0.94 -20.78 4.27
CA LEU A 14 -2.11 -21.14 3.49
C LEU A 14 -3.42 -20.65 4.15
N ALA A 15 -3.50 -20.69 5.48
CA ALA A 15 -4.66 -20.19 6.21
C ALA A 15 -4.80 -18.66 6.08
N GLU A 16 -3.68 -17.91 6.13
CA GLU A 16 -3.70 -16.46 5.91
C GLU A 16 -4.02 -16.11 4.45
N TYR A 17 -3.44 -16.83 3.48
CA TYR A 17 -3.78 -16.69 2.07
C TYR A 17 -5.29 -16.80 1.84
N GLN A 18 -5.95 -17.82 2.40
CA GLN A 18 -7.40 -18.00 2.26
C GLN A 18 -8.21 -16.85 2.89
N LYS A 19 -7.70 -16.18 3.93
CA LYS A 19 -8.37 -15.00 4.50
C LYS A 19 -8.22 -13.80 3.58
N ILE A 20 -7.02 -13.55 3.07
CA ILE A 20 -6.74 -12.45 2.14
C ILE A 20 -7.55 -12.64 0.85
N GLU A 21 -7.55 -13.86 0.28
CA GLU A 21 -8.34 -14.22 -0.90
C GLU A 21 -9.83 -13.92 -0.68
N LYS A 22 -10.40 -14.32 0.48
CA LYS A 22 -11.79 -13.99 0.82
C LYS A 22 -12.01 -12.49 0.99
N ALA A 23 -11.07 -11.78 1.62
CA ALA A 23 -11.16 -10.35 1.85
C ALA A 23 -11.04 -9.52 0.56
N THR A 24 -10.53 -10.13 -0.51
CA THR A 24 -10.32 -9.51 -1.84
C THR A 24 -11.21 -10.12 -2.92
N ALA A 25 -12.08 -11.09 -2.57
CA ALA A 25 -12.92 -11.84 -3.50
C ALA A 25 -13.95 -10.98 -4.28
N PHE A 26 -14.15 -9.73 -3.88
CA PHE A 26 -15.02 -8.78 -4.60
C PHE A 26 -14.31 -8.12 -5.80
N PHE A 27 -13.02 -8.35 -5.99
CA PHE A 27 -12.30 -8.01 -7.23
C PHE A 27 -12.77 -8.98 -8.34
N LYS A 28 -13.66 -8.53 -9.24
CA LYS A 28 -14.37 -9.43 -10.17
C LYS A 28 -13.51 -10.10 -11.25
N THR A 29 -12.29 -9.64 -11.49
CA THR A 29 -11.32 -10.23 -12.42
C THR A 29 -10.13 -10.74 -11.63
N ASP A 30 -9.96 -12.07 -11.59
CA ASP A 30 -8.79 -12.78 -11.03
C ASP A 30 -8.12 -12.08 -9.84
N GLY A 31 -8.86 -11.94 -8.71
CA GLY A 31 -8.27 -11.49 -7.45
C GLY A 31 -7.02 -12.30 -7.09
N LEU A 32 -6.05 -11.69 -6.39
CA LEU A 32 -4.70 -12.21 -6.12
C LEU A 32 -4.23 -13.17 -7.23
N ASP A 33 -3.59 -12.63 -8.27
CA ASP A 33 -2.88 -13.45 -9.26
C ASP A 33 -2.15 -14.62 -8.57
N THR A 34 -1.99 -15.72 -9.29
CA THR A 34 -1.16 -16.87 -8.93
C THR A 34 0.20 -16.51 -8.30
N SER A 35 0.66 -15.25 -8.43
CA SER A 35 1.74 -14.61 -7.67
C SER A 35 1.70 -14.80 -6.15
N PHE A 36 0.52 -14.99 -5.53
CA PHE A 36 0.41 -15.22 -4.09
C PHE A 36 0.34 -16.70 -3.68
N ASN A 37 0.43 -17.63 -4.63
CA ASN A 37 0.48 -19.05 -4.29
C ASN A 37 1.68 -19.34 -3.38
N VAL A 38 1.41 -19.90 -2.20
CA VAL A 38 2.43 -20.29 -1.21
C VAL A 38 3.41 -21.32 -1.80
N GLU A 39 2.96 -22.14 -2.75
CA GLU A 39 3.80 -23.12 -3.43
C GLU A 39 4.81 -22.44 -4.36
N GLY A 40 6.07 -22.39 -3.93
CA GLY A 40 7.19 -21.80 -4.68
C GLY A 40 7.65 -20.43 -4.17
N ASN A 41 6.87 -19.79 -3.30
CA ASN A 41 7.12 -18.41 -2.82
C ASN A 41 7.43 -18.33 -1.31
N GLY A 42 7.98 -19.38 -0.71
CA GLY A 42 8.22 -19.44 0.74
C GLY A 42 9.05 -18.28 1.30
N ASP A 43 10.08 -17.83 0.57
CA ASP A 43 10.90 -16.69 0.98
C ASP A 43 10.12 -15.37 0.94
N THR A 44 9.28 -15.15 -0.07
CA THR A 44 8.40 -13.98 -0.17
C THR A 44 7.41 -13.94 1.00
N TRP A 45 6.78 -15.06 1.33
CA TRP A 45 5.88 -15.15 2.49
C TRP A 45 6.60 -14.90 3.82
N LYS A 46 7.83 -15.38 3.96
CA LYS A 46 8.65 -15.13 5.14
C LYS A 46 9.00 -13.65 5.28
N LYS A 47 9.44 -13.00 4.20
CA LYS A 47 9.70 -11.55 4.18
C LYS A 47 8.43 -10.76 4.49
N ALA A 48 7.32 -11.09 3.84
CA ALA A 48 6.04 -10.43 4.08
C ALA A 48 5.56 -10.61 5.53
N LYS A 49 5.84 -11.75 6.17
CA LYS A 49 5.56 -11.95 7.59
C LYS A 49 6.43 -11.08 8.49
N GLN A 50 7.72 -10.89 8.16
CA GLN A 50 8.61 -9.98 8.89
C GLN A 50 8.12 -8.53 8.78
N VAL A 51 7.76 -8.09 7.57
CA VAL A 51 7.13 -6.79 7.33
C VAL A 51 5.86 -6.68 8.17
N SER A 52 4.95 -7.65 8.08
CA SER A 52 3.70 -7.66 8.84
C SER A 52 3.92 -7.50 10.34
N ASP A 53 4.89 -8.20 10.92
CA ASP A 53 5.16 -8.12 12.36
C ASP A 53 5.74 -6.77 12.75
N ALA A 54 6.62 -6.19 11.92
CA ALA A 54 7.17 -4.85 12.12
C ALA A 54 6.06 -3.78 12.10
N LEU A 55 5.21 -3.79 11.07
CA LEU A 55 4.13 -2.82 10.92
C LEU A 55 3.07 -2.93 12.04
N TYR A 56 2.76 -4.16 12.45
CA TYR A 56 1.85 -4.39 13.58
C TYR A 56 2.44 -3.86 14.89
N GLN A 57 3.73 -4.06 15.13
CA GLN A 57 4.40 -3.53 16.33
C GLN A 57 4.50 -2.00 16.33
N ASP A 58 4.92 -1.41 15.21
CA ASP A 58 5.08 0.05 15.08
C ASP A 58 3.75 0.80 15.20
N SER A 59 2.64 0.17 14.80
CA SER A 59 1.30 0.73 14.90
C SER A 59 0.59 0.45 16.22
N ASP A 60 1.25 -0.15 17.23
CA ASP A 60 0.60 -0.65 18.45
C ASP A 60 -0.62 -1.57 18.16
N GLY A 61 -0.56 -2.30 17.04
CA GLY A 61 -1.59 -3.20 16.57
C GLY A 61 -2.73 -2.56 15.78
N HIS A 62 -2.65 -1.26 15.47
CA HIS A 62 -3.64 -0.57 14.64
C HIS A 62 -3.56 -0.94 13.15
N PHE A 63 -2.38 -1.34 12.67
CA PHE A 63 -2.22 -1.91 11.34
C PHE A 63 -2.28 -3.43 11.45
N GLU A 64 -3.41 -4.03 11.07
CA GLU A 64 -3.63 -5.46 11.26
C GLU A 64 -2.54 -6.32 10.59
N GLN A 65 -2.20 -7.45 11.21
CA GLN A 65 -1.24 -8.39 10.62
C GLN A 65 -1.67 -8.85 9.22
N SER A 66 -2.97 -8.99 8.99
CA SER A 66 -3.52 -9.37 7.69
C SER A 66 -3.23 -8.32 6.60
N TRP A 67 -3.31 -7.04 6.95
CA TRP A 67 -2.98 -5.91 6.06
C TRP A 67 -1.47 -5.83 5.83
N GLY A 68 -0.67 -5.98 6.89
CA GLY A 68 0.79 -6.02 6.81
C GLY A 68 1.31 -7.14 5.91
N LEU A 69 0.71 -8.32 6.03
CA LEU A 69 1.07 -9.47 5.20
C LEU A 69 0.71 -9.21 3.74
N TYR A 70 -0.49 -8.69 3.48
CA TYR A 70 -0.91 -8.34 2.13
C TYR A 70 0.00 -7.28 1.50
N LEU A 71 0.31 -6.20 2.24
CA LEU A 71 1.22 -5.15 1.81
C LEU A 71 2.60 -5.72 1.47
N GLY A 72 3.18 -6.54 2.35
CA GLY A 72 4.49 -7.15 2.09
C GLY A 72 4.51 -8.00 0.81
N LEU A 73 3.45 -8.76 0.55
CA LEU A 73 3.35 -9.61 -0.64
C LEU A 73 3.21 -8.79 -1.93
N ILE A 74 2.31 -7.80 -1.97
CA ILE A 74 2.09 -6.99 -3.18
C ILE A 74 3.25 -6.01 -3.45
N ALA A 75 3.90 -5.52 -2.39
CA ALA A 75 5.07 -4.66 -2.48
C ALA A 75 6.27 -5.41 -3.09
N ASP A 76 6.52 -6.66 -2.67
CA ASP A 76 7.54 -7.54 -3.28
C ASP A 76 7.25 -7.79 -4.77
N GLN A 77 5.99 -7.99 -5.13
CA GLN A 77 5.58 -8.19 -6.53
C GLN A 77 5.82 -6.95 -7.41
N LYS A 78 5.61 -5.74 -6.88
CA LYS A 78 5.74 -4.49 -7.63
C LYS A 78 7.09 -3.78 -7.45
N ASP A 79 8.03 -4.38 -6.71
CA ASP A 79 9.33 -3.79 -6.35
C ASP A 79 9.18 -2.39 -5.71
N VAL A 80 8.20 -2.28 -4.80
CA VAL A 80 7.95 -1.07 -4.01
C VAL A 80 8.34 -1.35 -2.57
N ASP A 81 8.98 -0.39 -1.90
CA ASP A 81 9.28 -0.52 -0.47
C ASP A 81 7.97 -0.50 0.35
N PRO A 82 7.63 -1.59 1.09
CA PRO A 82 6.42 -1.63 1.88
C PRO A 82 6.39 -0.57 2.98
N PHE A 83 7.54 -0.11 3.49
CA PHE A 83 7.58 0.91 4.54
C PHE A 83 7.26 2.30 3.99
N LEU A 84 7.57 2.60 2.72
CA LEU A 84 7.10 3.84 2.07
C LEU A 84 5.57 3.87 1.99
N VAL A 85 4.95 2.74 1.64
CA VAL A 85 3.49 2.63 1.54
C VAL A 85 2.84 2.74 2.93
N TYR A 86 3.39 2.03 3.92
CA TYR A 86 2.91 2.10 5.30
C TYR A 86 2.93 3.53 5.86
N GLU A 87 4.06 4.22 5.73
CA GLU A 87 4.20 5.60 6.21
C GLU A 87 3.32 6.59 5.42
N LEU A 88 3.12 6.34 4.13
CA LEU A 88 2.13 7.08 3.34
C LEU A 88 0.73 6.93 3.93
N LEU A 89 0.26 5.70 4.16
CA LEU A 89 -1.07 5.44 4.71
C LEU A 89 -1.24 6.07 6.10
N LYS A 90 -0.17 6.05 6.90
CA LYS A 90 -0.10 6.66 8.24
C LYS A 90 -0.21 8.19 8.16
N VAL A 91 0.45 8.82 7.19
CA VAL A 91 0.34 10.27 6.94
C VAL A 91 -1.07 10.65 6.46
N GLU A 92 -1.70 9.83 5.63
CA GLU A 92 -3.03 10.09 5.06
C GLU A 92 -4.17 9.93 6.07
N SER A 93 -4.10 8.93 6.95
CA SER A 93 -5.23 8.55 7.83
C SER A 93 -4.90 8.49 9.33
N GLY A 94 -3.67 8.86 9.70
CA GLY A 94 -3.21 8.87 11.08
C GLY A 94 -2.70 7.51 11.57
N THR A 95 -2.18 7.49 12.81
CA THR A 95 -1.56 6.28 13.42
C THR A 95 -2.54 5.13 13.67
N THR A 96 -3.85 5.42 13.63
CA THR A 96 -4.91 4.42 13.76
C THR A 96 -5.38 3.85 12.42
N PHE A 97 -4.83 4.34 11.30
CA PHE A 97 -5.18 3.89 9.95
C PHE A 97 -6.70 3.92 9.69
N ASP A 98 -7.32 5.09 9.89
CA ASP A 98 -8.78 5.20 9.83
C ASP A 98 -9.32 4.87 8.42
N GLU A 99 -9.83 3.64 8.30
CA GLU A 99 -10.44 3.08 7.09
C GLU A 99 -11.63 3.91 6.60
N LYS A 100 -12.25 4.69 7.48
CA LYS A 100 -13.45 5.50 7.22
C LYS A 100 -13.15 6.99 7.10
N ALA A 101 -11.87 7.37 7.10
CA ALA A 101 -11.47 8.76 6.98
C ALA A 101 -12.08 9.42 5.73
N VAL A 102 -12.69 10.58 5.91
CA VAL A 102 -13.15 11.44 4.82
C VAL A 102 -12.42 12.76 4.95
N GLY A 103 -11.56 13.06 3.98
CA GLY A 103 -10.79 14.29 3.93
C GLY A 103 -11.68 15.52 3.76
N PRO A 104 -11.12 16.73 3.98
CA PRO A 104 -11.85 17.97 3.78
C PRO A 104 -12.34 18.12 2.33
N GLU A 105 -13.43 18.87 2.14
CA GLU A 105 -13.92 19.19 0.80
C GLU A 105 -12.93 20.12 0.09
N THR A 106 -12.57 19.76 -1.14
CA THR A 106 -11.76 20.59 -2.03
C THR A 106 -12.55 20.91 -3.30
N LYS A 107 -11.98 21.75 -4.18
CA LYS A 107 -12.56 21.98 -5.52
C LYS A 107 -12.67 20.72 -6.39
N TYR A 108 -12.01 19.62 -6.00
CA TYR A 108 -12.06 18.32 -6.69
C TYR A 108 -12.91 17.28 -5.94
N GLY A 109 -13.55 17.67 -4.82
CA GLY A 109 -14.30 16.77 -3.94
C GLY A 109 -13.50 16.36 -2.69
N HIS A 110 -13.89 15.24 -2.09
CA HIS A 110 -13.25 14.67 -0.90
C HIS A 110 -12.26 13.56 -1.27
N ALA A 111 -11.34 13.31 -0.33
CA ALA A 111 -10.50 12.13 -0.27
C ALA A 111 -11.12 11.09 0.67
N TYR A 112 -10.96 9.80 0.38
CA TYR A 112 -11.66 8.71 1.09
C TYR A 112 -10.73 7.60 1.55
N GLY A 113 -11.03 7.07 2.73
CA GLY A 113 -10.42 5.90 3.36
C GLY A 113 -8.98 6.10 3.80
N MET A 114 -8.36 5.00 4.19
CA MET A 114 -7.01 4.96 4.75
C MET A 114 -5.95 5.61 3.84
N ALA A 115 -6.13 5.52 2.53
CA ALA A 115 -5.20 6.04 1.52
C ALA A 115 -5.57 7.43 0.97
N GLN A 116 -6.68 8.01 1.44
CA GLN A 116 -7.18 9.34 1.04
C GLN A 116 -7.28 9.53 -0.49
N PHE A 117 -7.78 8.51 -1.21
CA PHE A 117 -7.99 8.62 -2.64
C PHE A 117 -9.18 9.50 -3.00
N MET A 118 -9.03 10.32 -4.04
CA MET A 118 -10.12 11.13 -4.59
C MET A 118 -10.90 10.37 -5.67
N THR A 119 -12.22 10.57 -5.73
CA THR A 119 -13.12 9.87 -6.68
C THR A 119 -12.88 10.22 -8.15
N ASN A 120 -12.17 11.31 -8.43
CA ASN A 120 -11.77 11.69 -9.79
C ASN A 120 -10.49 10.96 -10.27
N THR A 121 -9.72 10.37 -9.35
CA THR A 121 -8.42 9.74 -9.65
C THR A 121 -8.46 8.23 -9.40
N ALA A 122 -9.16 7.81 -8.35
CA ALA A 122 -9.29 6.39 -7.99
C ALA A 122 -9.79 5.47 -9.12
N PRO A 123 -10.77 5.86 -9.97
CA PRO A 123 -11.19 5.01 -11.07
C PRO A 123 -10.07 4.69 -12.07
N TRP A 124 -9.20 5.67 -12.34
CA TRP A 124 -8.07 5.49 -13.26
C TRP A 124 -6.96 4.63 -12.65
N ILE A 125 -6.72 4.73 -11.34
CA ILE A 125 -5.78 3.86 -10.63
C ILE A 125 -6.33 2.42 -10.56
N ALA A 126 -7.63 2.26 -10.32
CA ALA A 126 -8.29 0.96 -10.30
C ALA A 126 -8.20 0.26 -11.66
N ASP A 127 -8.45 0.99 -12.76
CA ASP A 127 -8.29 0.50 -14.12
C ASP A 127 -6.85 0.04 -14.39
N MET A 128 -5.84 0.81 -13.94
CA MET A 128 -4.43 0.44 -14.01
C MET A 128 -4.10 -0.82 -13.19
N ALA A 129 -4.79 -1.02 -12.07
CA ALA A 129 -4.67 -2.20 -11.22
C ALA A 129 -5.48 -3.41 -11.73
N GLU A 130 -6.21 -3.27 -12.84
CA GLU A 130 -7.18 -4.26 -13.35
C GLU A 130 -8.27 -4.61 -12.31
N LEU A 131 -8.68 -3.60 -11.52
CA LEU A 131 -9.71 -3.71 -10.48
C LEU A 131 -10.97 -2.94 -10.87
N GLU A 132 -12.13 -3.46 -10.46
CA GLU A 132 -13.37 -2.70 -10.53
C GLU A 132 -13.39 -1.57 -9.51
N TYR A 133 -13.91 -0.42 -9.94
CA TYR A 133 -14.09 0.74 -9.08
C TYR A 133 -15.55 0.87 -8.61
N GLU A 134 -15.73 0.82 -7.29
CA GLU A 134 -16.89 1.36 -6.58
C GLU A 134 -16.37 2.29 -5.47
N GLN A 135 -17.03 3.42 -5.21
CA GLN A 135 -16.55 4.39 -4.23
C GLN A 135 -16.44 3.76 -2.83
N GLU A 136 -17.36 2.83 -2.52
CA GLU A 136 -17.41 2.07 -1.28
C GLU A 136 -16.14 1.25 -1.05
N TYR A 137 -15.44 0.83 -2.11
CA TYR A 137 -14.20 0.07 -1.99
C TYR A 137 -13.04 0.91 -1.48
N LEU A 138 -13.10 2.25 -1.58
CA LEU A 138 -12.07 3.13 -1.01
C LEU A 138 -11.96 3.03 0.52
N PHE A 139 -13.02 2.54 1.18
CA PHE A 139 -13.01 2.27 2.62
C PHE A 139 -12.54 0.86 2.98
N ASN A 140 -12.16 0.03 1.99
CA ASN A 140 -11.62 -1.30 2.23
C ASN A 140 -10.08 -1.23 2.35
N PRO A 141 -9.46 -1.72 3.44
CA PRO A 141 -8.01 -1.65 3.65
C PRO A 141 -7.19 -2.34 2.57
N TYR A 142 -7.61 -3.52 2.09
CA TYR A 142 -6.90 -4.25 1.04
C TYR A 142 -6.94 -3.49 -0.28
N TYR A 143 -8.09 -2.89 -0.62
CA TYR A 143 -8.21 -2.05 -1.82
C TYR A 143 -7.35 -0.79 -1.70
N ALA A 144 -7.38 -0.11 -0.55
CA ALA A 144 -6.55 1.06 -0.28
C ALA A 144 -5.05 0.73 -0.41
N ILE A 145 -4.58 -0.38 0.18
CA ILE A 145 -3.20 -0.85 0.06
C ILE A 145 -2.86 -1.16 -1.40
N HIS A 146 -3.70 -1.91 -2.10
CA HIS A 146 -3.45 -2.31 -3.48
C HIS A 146 -3.30 -1.11 -4.40
N LEU A 147 -4.26 -0.18 -4.34
CA LEU A 147 -4.21 1.04 -5.15
C LEU A 147 -3.01 1.93 -4.79
N SER A 148 -2.62 1.99 -3.51
CA SER A 148 -1.45 2.77 -3.08
C SER A 148 -0.17 2.21 -3.69
N VAL A 149 0.01 0.89 -3.63
CA VAL A 149 1.18 0.19 -4.19
C VAL A 149 1.20 0.31 -5.72
N GLN A 150 0.06 0.12 -6.38
CA GLN A 150 -0.07 0.32 -7.82
C GLN A 150 0.27 1.76 -8.24
N TYR A 151 -0.26 2.74 -7.53
CA TYR A 151 -0.08 4.14 -7.92
C TYR A 151 1.35 4.62 -7.66
N LEU A 152 1.94 4.23 -6.53
CA LEU A 152 3.34 4.55 -6.23
C LEU A 152 4.30 3.89 -7.23
N GLN A 153 4.07 2.63 -7.60
CA GLN A 153 4.83 1.97 -8.68
C GLN A 153 4.76 2.80 -9.96
N PHE A 154 3.55 3.12 -10.42
CA PHE A 154 3.37 3.92 -11.64
C PHE A 154 4.11 5.25 -11.55
N LEU A 155 3.94 5.99 -10.45
CA LEU A 155 4.58 7.29 -10.28
C LEU A 155 6.10 7.18 -10.23
N TYR A 156 6.62 6.12 -9.61
CA TYR A 156 8.06 5.86 -9.60
C TYR A 156 8.56 5.53 -11.00
N ASP A 157 7.89 4.66 -11.76
CA ASP A 157 8.26 4.34 -13.15
C ASP A 157 8.24 5.59 -14.05
N GLN A 158 7.31 6.53 -13.81
CA GLN A 158 7.26 7.78 -14.57
C GLN A 158 8.42 8.74 -14.27
N TYR A 159 8.95 8.72 -13.05
CA TYR A 159 9.80 9.79 -12.54
C TYR A 159 11.20 9.37 -12.08
N GLU A 160 11.38 8.08 -11.81
CA GLU A 160 12.57 7.43 -11.24
C GLU A 160 13.09 8.16 -9.98
N ASP A 161 12.17 8.73 -9.19
CA ASP A 161 12.48 9.65 -8.11
C ASP A 161 11.35 9.65 -7.06
N TRP A 162 11.66 9.19 -5.84
CA TRP A 162 10.69 9.11 -4.76
C TRP A 162 10.20 10.48 -4.27
N ASP A 163 11.02 11.54 -4.36
CA ASP A 163 10.56 12.90 -4.04
C ASP A 163 9.47 13.33 -5.03
N LYS A 164 9.65 13.01 -6.32
CA LYS A 164 8.64 13.29 -7.36
C LYS A 164 7.41 12.40 -7.20
N ALA A 165 7.58 11.10 -6.99
CA ALA A 165 6.48 10.15 -6.87
C ALA A 165 5.57 10.51 -5.68
N LEU A 166 6.13 10.67 -4.48
CA LEU A 166 5.35 10.99 -3.28
C LEU A 166 4.71 12.39 -3.37
N THR A 167 5.40 13.37 -3.96
CA THR A 167 4.82 14.70 -4.16
C THR A 167 3.68 14.68 -5.18
N ALA A 168 3.80 13.87 -6.24
CA ALA A 168 2.73 13.67 -7.21
C ALA A 168 1.56 12.86 -6.64
N TYR A 169 1.80 11.92 -5.72
CA TYR A 169 0.73 11.22 -5.01
C TYR A 169 -0.15 12.23 -4.26
N HIS A 170 0.46 13.07 -3.43
CA HIS A 170 -0.25 14.04 -2.59
C HIS A 170 -0.90 15.19 -3.37
N ARG A 171 -0.30 15.65 -4.48
CA ARG A 171 -0.72 16.88 -5.18
C ARG A 171 -1.21 16.64 -6.61
N GLY A 172 -1.23 15.40 -7.07
CA GLY A 172 -1.39 15.03 -8.46
C GLY A 172 -0.15 15.38 -9.31
N MET A 173 -0.04 14.77 -10.49
CA MET A 173 1.07 14.99 -11.42
C MET A 173 1.19 16.45 -11.87
N GLY A 174 0.06 17.14 -12.08
CA GLY A 174 0.05 18.58 -12.38
C GLY A 174 0.51 19.43 -11.19
N GLY A 175 0.14 19.04 -9.96
CA GLY A 175 0.61 19.71 -8.74
C GLY A 175 2.10 19.53 -8.50
N LEU A 176 2.68 18.39 -8.88
CA LEU A 176 4.14 18.19 -8.91
C LEU A 176 4.82 19.21 -9.84
N GLN A 177 4.29 19.43 -11.06
CA GLN A 177 4.88 20.40 -11.99
C GLN A 177 4.86 21.82 -11.44
N THR A 178 3.75 22.23 -10.83
CA THR A 178 3.65 23.52 -10.13
C THR A 178 4.67 23.61 -9.00
N TYR A 179 4.76 22.57 -8.17
CA TYR A 179 5.69 22.54 -7.04
C TYR A 179 7.16 22.65 -7.50
N LEU A 180 7.53 21.93 -8.56
CA LEU A 180 8.85 22.00 -9.18
C LEU A 180 9.16 23.40 -9.72
N ALA A 181 8.20 24.05 -10.37
CA ALA A 181 8.38 25.40 -10.92
C ALA A 181 8.60 26.45 -9.81
N GLU A 182 7.94 26.29 -8.67
CA GLU A 182 8.02 27.22 -7.54
C GLU A 182 9.28 27.00 -6.67
N ASN A 183 9.70 25.75 -6.47
CA ASN A 183 10.73 25.40 -5.49
C ASN A 183 12.06 24.93 -6.11
N GLY A 184 12.07 24.55 -7.39
CA GLY A 184 13.25 24.00 -8.07
C GLY A 184 13.62 22.57 -7.67
N HIS A 185 12.81 21.91 -6.84
CA HIS A 185 12.99 20.52 -6.40
C HIS A 185 11.64 19.87 -6.07
N ALA A 186 11.61 18.53 -5.95
CA ALA A 186 10.41 17.78 -5.58
C ALA A 186 10.33 17.40 -4.09
N LYS A 187 11.30 17.82 -3.26
CA LYS A 187 11.36 17.54 -1.82
C LYS A 187 10.29 18.29 -1.02
N SER A 188 9.04 17.89 -1.17
CA SER A 188 7.95 18.40 -0.33
C SER A 188 8.04 17.82 1.09
N ASP A 189 7.51 18.54 2.08
CA ASP A 189 7.46 18.05 3.47
C ASP A 189 6.80 16.67 3.56
N TYR A 190 5.79 16.41 2.71
CA TYR A 190 5.12 15.12 2.57
C TYR A 190 6.11 14.02 2.14
N ALA A 191 6.83 14.24 1.04
CA ALA A 191 7.78 13.26 0.50
C ALA A 191 8.96 13.01 1.44
N VAL A 192 9.48 14.07 2.09
CA VAL A 192 10.59 13.98 3.05
C VAL A 192 10.16 13.23 4.30
N THR A 193 8.98 13.53 4.84
CA THR A 193 8.45 12.90 6.06
C THR A 193 8.26 11.40 5.87
N ILE A 194 7.66 10.98 4.77
CA ILE A 194 7.44 9.56 4.46
C ILE A 194 8.77 8.82 4.30
N GLN A 195 9.69 9.35 3.49
CA GLN A 195 10.99 8.69 3.30
C GLN A 195 11.84 8.64 4.57
N GLN A 196 11.78 9.67 5.42
CA GLN A 196 12.52 9.67 6.69
C GLN A 196 11.96 8.63 7.66
N GLN A 197 10.64 8.53 7.79
CA GLN A 197 10.01 7.51 8.64
C GLN A 197 10.23 6.11 8.07
N ALA A 198 10.14 5.92 6.76
CA ALA A 198 10.39 4.63 6.11
C ALA A 198 11.80 4.09 6.46
N ARG A 199 12.81 4.96 6.40
CA ARG A 199 14.21 4.61 6.75
C ARG A 199 14.41 4.20 8.21
N THR A 200 13.48 4.52 9.11
CA THR A 200 13.58 4.04 10.50
C THR A 200 13.36 2.53 10.61
N HIS A 201 12.77 1.93 9.58
CA HIS A 201 12.54 0.50 9.45
C HIS A 201 13.68 -0.26 8.76
N ASP A 202 14.67 0.43 8.16
CA ASP A 202 15.81 -0.18 7.42
C ASP A 202 16.70 -1.12 8.27
N SER A 203 16.57 -1.07 9.60
CA SER A 203 17.32 -1.90 10.54
C SER A 203 16.70 -3.27 10.86
N LEU A 204 15.57 -3.62 10.23
CA LEU A 204 14.82 -4.87 10.43
C LEU A 204 15.23 -5.96 9.43
#